data_AF-A0A7K3WX72-F1
#
_entry.id   AF-A0A7K3WX72-F1
#
_cell.length_a   1.000
_cell.length_b   1.000
_cell.length_c   1.000
_cell.angle_alpha   90.00
_cell.angle_beta   90.00
_cell.angle_gamma   90.00
#
_symmetry.space_group_name_H-M   'P 1'
#
loop_
_entity.id
_entity.type
_entity.pdbx_description
1 polymer ?
#
loop_
_entity_poly.entity_id
_entity_poly.type
_entity_poly.pdbx_seq_one_letter_code
_entity_poly.pdbx_strand_id
1 'polypeptide(L)'
;MSMSKPFKKYEIKGYELSDNVEVMFTNWKLTSDIVETLEAVEKAAIAAKSSGYDRIMRAIKKYPRIPVFKDVLIMYYNNRGDLGKAVEVNDKLLRDHPDFLPGYVNKALQYYIKDDFENMREVLTANFDLKDLFPARKVFHIREFLRMQYVAVLYFSAIDESEKAWDRYRIMAENGSGEDLTIAASEHLLNEDFDEDNLDNYDEEFDDDMEDEMMEGYVGPDVPEQPTTTKTKMPRLNHELSEELYFHFYDEFADGIITKIANLPRETLITDLETMINDSFERYTYLTEDDWEVDKAFVTHAIFMLAEINAVEKASLIYKVLSQSYDYLDYFLDVIFENDLFDPFYKLLAHDPEAMMAFIKKPGVANMSRIVVLSLIKELAIQDPKQKLVAINYHNQLLDFLIAAKPEDNVFDNMLVDGVVANLLLLQAKQSLPKIKYVLDEGMLLNFADMPFEVMKGILQNPRQAEKLPLLSMVETYDKLEFPEPDEFDDEDYDFDPFGGDMQLPDGMTEEKFNELLLKAEEAVVERRNKDDHANRTGMTVVKSPKPGRNDACHCGSGKKYKKCCLGKDE
;
A
#
# COMPACT_ATOMS: atom_id res chain seq x y z
N MET A 1 35.20 12.21 -20.64
CA MET A 1 36.00 11.65 -19.53
C MET A 1 35.45 12.17 -18.22
N SER A 2 34.50 11.46 -17.63
CA SER A 2 34.26 11.51 -16.19
C SER A 2 34.25 10.04 -15.77
N MET A 3 35.43 9.54 -15.38
CA MET A 3 35.49 8.31 -14.63
C MET A 3 34.90 8.67 -13.26
N SER A 4 33.65 8.28 -13.00
CA SER A 4 33.15 8.25 -11.63
C SER A 4 34.17 7.43 -10.85
N LYS A 5 34.81 8.07 -9.87
CA LYS A 5 35.74 7.35 -9.00
C LYS A 5 34.95 6.22 -8.34
N PRO A 6 35.52 5.02 -8.20
CA PRO A 6 34.86 3.97 -7.43
C PRO A 6 34.49 4.53 -6.06
N PHE A 7 33.21 4.40 -5.73
CA PHE A 7 32.62 4.92 -4.51
C PHE A 7 33.34 4.34 -3.29
N LYS A 8 33.58 5.16 -2.27
CA LYS A 8 34.30 4.76 -1.07
C LYS A 8 33.30 4.61 0.07
N LYS A 9 33.06 3.36 0.50
CA LYS A 9 32.22 3.01 1.66
C LYS A 9 32.51 3.95 2.83
N TYR A 10 31.45 4.53 3.42
CA TYR A 10 31.56 5.36 4.62
C TYR A 10 31.99 4.48 5.80
N GLU A 11 32.98 4.92 6.57
CA GLU A 11 33.56 4.16 7.69
C GLU A 11 33.61 5.07 8.93
N ILE A 12 33.12 4.57 10.07
CA ILE A 12 33.21 5.27 11.36
C ILE A 12 34.68 5.40 11.75
N LYS A 13 35.22 6.62 11.84
CA LYS A 13 36.63 6.86 12.20
C LYS A 13 36.77 7.89 13.31
N GLY A 14 37.58 7.57 14.31
CA GLY A 14 38.06 8.54 15.29
C GLY A 14 37.16 8.75 16.52
N TYR A 15 36.13 7.92 16.72
CA TYR A 15 35.33 7.86 17.96
C TYR A 15 34.78 6.46 18.24
N GLU A 16 34.38 6.23 19.49
CA GLU A 16 33.76 4.99 19.96
C GLU A 16 32.24 5.19 20.11
N LEU A 17 31.47 4.16 19.73
CA LEU A 17 30.03 4.07 19.99
C LEU A 17 29.78 3.24 21.24
N SER A 18 28.88 3.73 22.09
CA SER A 18 28.47 3.04 23.31
C SER A 18 26.94 2.95 23.36
N ASP A 19 26.43 1.77 23.68
CA ASP A 19 25.02 1.51 24.01
C ASP A 19 24.69 1.81 25.48
N ASN A 20 25.71 2.05 26.31
CA ASN A 20 25.52 2.42 27.71
C ASN A 20 24.87 3.80 27.87
N VAL A 21 23.64 3.81 28.36
CA VAL A 21 22.83 5.02 28.64
C VAL A 21 23.53 6.03 29.56
N GLU A 22 24.44 5.58 30.43
CA GLU A 22 25.23 6.45 31.32
C GLU A 22 26.10 7.46 30.56
N VAL A 23 26.44 7.17 29.30
CA VAL A 23 27.12 8.12 28.41
C VAL A 23 26.24 9.36 28.19
N MET A 24 24.95 9.17 27.91
CA MET A 24 24.01 10.30 27.77
C MET A 24 23.79 11.01 29.11
N PHE A 25 23.65 10.26 30.20
CA PHE A 25 23.42 10.84 31.52
C PHE A 25 24.60 11.71 31.96
N THR A 26 25.83 11.24 31.73
CA THR A 26 27.05 11.98 32.05
C THR A 26 27.17 13.23 31.18
N ASN A 27 26.96 13.12 29.87
CA ASN A 27 27.07 14.25 28.93
C ASN A 27 26.08 15.37 29.28
N TRP A 28 24.85 15.00 29.65
CA TRP A 28 23.77 15.95 29.90
C TRP A 28 23.46 16.19 31.39
N LYS A 29 24.31 15.67 32.29
CA LYS A 29 24.19 15.80 33.76
C LYS A 29 22.82 15.36 34.28
N LEU A 30 22.31 14.25 33.76
CA LEU A 30 21.00 13.70 34.12
C LEU A 30 21.17 12.81 35.37
N THR A 31 20.69 13.29 36.50
CA THR A 31 20.54 12.49 37.73
C THR A 31 19.25 11.67 37.66
N SER A 32 19.12 10.65 38.52
CA SER A 32 17.94 9.77 38.51
C SER A 32 16.61 10.55 38.67
N ASP A 33 16.57 11.59 39.51
CA ASP A 33 15.38 12.45 39.68
C ASP A 33 15.05 13.28 38.42
N ILE A 34 16.08 13.65 37.65
CA ILE A 34 15.91 14.35 36.37
C ILE A 34 15.37 13.39 35.31
N VAL A 35 15.85 12.15 35.27
CA VAL A 35 15.37 11.11 34.33
C VAL A 35 13.91 10.77 34.58
N GLU A 36 13.51 10.55 35.84
CA GLU A 36 12.10 10.33 36.19
C GLU A 36 11.21 11.52 35.77
N THR A 37 11.73 12.74 35.92
CA THR A 37 11.02 13.94 35.45
C THR A 37 10.92 13.98 33.93
N LEU A 38 11.97 13.55 33.22
CA LEU A 38 12.06 13.53 31.76
C LEU A 38 11.03 12.56 31.15
N GLU A 39 10.99 11.30 31.59
CA GLU A 39 10.01 10.31 31.11
C GLU A 39 8.57 10.82 31.26
N ALA A 40 8.30 11.47 32.39
CA ALA A 40 7.01 12.07 32.71
C ALA A 40 6.58 13.20 31.75
N VAL A 41 7.54 14.00 31.26
CA VAL A 41 7.25 15.10 30.33
C VAL A 41 7.30 14.65 28.87
N GLU A 42 8.10 13.65 28.52
CA GLU A 42 8.10 13.01 27.20
C GLU A 42 6.74 12.40 26.89
N LYS A 43 6.18 11.63 27.83
CA LYS A 43 4.81 11.10 27.69
C LYS A 43 3.77 12.19 27.50
N ALA A 44 3.95 13.34 28.16
CA ALA A 44 3.05 14.49 28.01
C ALA A 44 3.21 15.18 26.65
N ALA A 45 4.43 15.24 26.12
CA ALA A 45 4.75 15.79 24.82
C ALA A 45 4.22 14.91 23.67
N ILE A 46 4.34 13.59 23.78
CA ILE A 46 3.76 12.62 22.83
C ILE A 46 2.24 12.76 22.78
N ALA A 47 1.58 12.84 23.94
CA ALA A 47 0.12 12.97 23.99
C ALA A 47 -0.41 14.33 23.48
N ALA A 48 0.45 15.35 23.36
CA ALA A 48 0.14 16.67 22.81
C ALA A 48 -1.13 17.35 23.39
N LYS A 49 -1.46 17.07 24.66
CA LYS A 49 -2.61 17.68 25.35
C LYS A 49 -2.22 19.03 25.95
N SER A 50 -3.16 19.98 26.01
CA SER A 50 -2.94 21.31 26.60
C SER A 50 -2.39 21.28 28.03
N SER A 51 -2.81 20.30 28.84
CA SER A 51 -2.31 20.08 30.20
C SER A 51 -0.85 19.62 30.28
N GLY A 52 -0.29 19.11 29.19
CA GLY A 52 1.10 18.68 29.07
C GLY A 52 2.08 19.85 29.03
N TYR A 53 1.69 20.97 28.39
CA TYR A 53 2.52 22.17 28.24
C TYR A 53 3.03 22.71 29.59
N ASP A 54 2.12 22.89 30.56
CA ASP A 54 2.50 23.42 31.88
C ASP A 54 3.48 22.50 32.61
N ARG A 55 3.39 21.18 32.39
CA ARG A 55 4.30 20.20 32.99
C ARG A 55 5.70 20.33 32.40
N ILE A 56 5.80 20.43 31.08
CA ILE A 56 7.07 20.63 30.36
C ILE A 56 7.71 21.96 30.78
N MET A 57 6.94 23.05 30.81
CA MET A 57 7.44 24.37 31.21
C MET A 57 7.91 24.43 32.66
N ARG A 58 7.24 23.72 33.59
CA ARG A 58 7.73 23.56 34.97
C ARG A 58 9.07 22.83 35.02
N ALA A 59 9.25 21.78 34.22
CA ALA A 59 10.51 21.05 34.14
C ALA A 59 11.64 21.95 33.57
N ILE A 60 11.38 22.68 32.49
CA ILE A 60 12.34 23.66 31.92
C ILE A 60 12.71 24.73 32.95
N LYS A 61 11.74 25.26 33.71
CA LYS A 61 12.01 26.24 34.76
C LYS A 61 12.85 25.67 35.90
N LYS A 62 12.60 24.41 36.27
CA LYS A 62 13.35 23.70 37.33
C LYS A 62 14.77 23.37 36.89
N TYR A 63 14.95 23.01 35.62
CA TYR A 63 16.21 22.54 35.04
C TYR A 63 16.63 23.34 33.79
N PRO A 64 16.85 24.67 33.88
CA PRO A 64 16.98 25.55 32.70
C PRO A 64 18.24 25.28 31.86
N ARG A 65 19.27 24.67 32.46
CA ARG A 65 20.54 24.34 31.81
C ARG A 65 20.56 22.95 31.18
N ILE A 66 19.52 22.14 31.36
CA ILE A 66 19.45 20.80 30.78
C ILE A 66 18.75 20.92 29.41
N PRO A 67 19.44 20.67 28.29
CA PRO A 67 18.90 20.90 26.95
C PRO A 67 17.74 19.96 26.59
N VAL A 68 17.76 18.73 27.10
CA VAL A 68 16.78 17.69 26.79
C VAL A 68 15.34 18.12 27.06
N PHE A 69 15.07 18.91 28.12
CA PHE A 69 13.72 19.41 28.37
C PHE A 69 13.21 20.40 27.32
N LYS A 70 14.12 21.12 26.63
CA LYS A 70 13.75 21.99 25.51
C LYS A 70 13.49 21.15 24.25
N ASP A 71 14.23 20.06 24.04
CA ASP A 71 13.97 19.08 22.98
C ASP A 71 12.56 18.47 23.11
N VAL A 72 12.17 18.11 24.34
CA VAL A 72 10.80 17.64 24.63
C VAL A 72 9.74 18.70 24.31
N LEU A 73 10.04 19.99 24.51
CA LEU A 73 9.12 21.07 24.14
C LEU A 73 9.00 21.23 22.62
N ILE A 74 10.09 21.05 21.86
CA ILE A 74 10.08 21.02 20.40
C ILE A 74 9.20 19.86 19.92
N MET A 75 9.38 18.66 20.48
CA MET A 75 8.54 17.49 20.20
C MET A 75 7.05 17.76 20.50
N TYR A 76 6.74 18.39 21.63
CA TYR A 76 5.36 18.78 21.96
C TYR A 76 4.77 19.71 20.90
N TYR A 77 5.52 20.70 20.42
CA TYR A 77 5.04 21.62 19.38
C TYR A 77 4.87 20.92 18.02
N ASN A 78 5.80 20.04 17.64
CA ASN A 78 5.68 19.24 16.42
C ASN A 78 4.41 18.38 16.45
N ASN A 79 4.16 17.64 17.54
CA ASN A 79 2.96 16.80 17.69
C ASN A 79 1.64 17.60 17.76
N ARG A 80 1.71 18.92 17.95
CA ARG A 80 0.58 19.85 17.90
C ARG A 80 0.39 20.49 16.52
N GLY A 81 1.33 20.30 15.59
CA GLY A 81 1.40 21.03 14.33
C GLY A 81 1.85 22.49 14.45
N ASP A 82 2.41 22.92 15.59
CA ASP A 82 2.87 24.29 15.82
C ASP A 82 4.35 24.44 15.42
N LEU A 83 4.63 24.24 14.13
CA LEU A 83 5.99 24.19 13.58
C LEU A 83 6.77 25.49 13.83
N GLY A 84 6.10 26.65 13.78
CA GLY A 84 6.73 27.95 14.03
C GLY A 84 7.35 28.05 15.42
N LYS A 85 6.64 27.58 16.46
CA LYS A 85 7.19 27.55 17.82
C LYS A 85 8.26 26.49 18.00
N ALA A 86 8.11 25.34 17.34
CA ALA A 86 9.15 24.31 17.34
C ALA A 86 10.48 24.87 16.80
N VAL A 87 10.42 25.63 15.70
CA VAL A 87 11.57 26.34 15.12
C VAL A 87 12.14 27.37 16.10
N GLU A 88 11.32 28.23 16.69
CA GLU A 88 11.79 29.27 17.63
C GLU A 88 12.52 28.66 18.83
N VAL A 89 11.96 27.60 19.42
CA VAL A 89 12.57 26.89 20.55
C VAL A 89 13.85 26.21 20.12
N ASN A 90 13.90 25.59 18.93
CA ASN A 90 15.09 24.93 18.42
C ASN A 90 16.24 25.90 18.14
N ASP A 91 15.95 27.06 17.54
CA ASP A 91 16.94 28.09 17.27
C ASP A 91 17.55 28.61 18.59
N LYS A 92 16.74 28.73 19.64
CA LYS A 92 17.24 29.07 20.98
C LYS A 92 18.05 27.94 21.59
N LEU A 93 17.59 26.69 21.46
CA LEU A 93 18.31 25.51 21.95
C LEU A 93 19.71 25.42 21.34
N LEU A 94 19.83 25.56 20.02
CA LEU A 94 21.12 25.54 19.31
C LEU A 94 22.06 26.66 19.75
N ARG A 95 21.55 27.88 19.95
CA ARG A 95 22.36 29.00 20.47
C ARG A 95 22.84 28.76 21.89
N ASP A 96 21.98 28.22 22.74
CA ASP A 96 22.28 28.02 24.17
C ASP A 96 23.12 26.75 24.43
N HIS A 97 23.03 25.73 23.55
CA HIS A 97 23.64 24.40 23.68
C HIS A 97 24.19 23.90 22.33
N PRO A 98 25.26 24.52 21.80
CA PRO A 98 25.82 24.16 20.48
C PRO A 98 26.52 22.78 20.47
N ASP A 99 26.65 22.11 21.61
CA ASP A 99 27.18 20.75 21.72
C ASP A 99 26.06 19.67 21.71
N PHE A 100 24.79 20.09 21.65
CA PHE A 100 23.62 19.21 21.74
C PHE A 100 23.10 18.80 20.36
N LEU A 101 23.47 17.58 19.93
CA LEU A 101 23.10 17.03 18.62
C LEU A 101 21.62 17.18 18.23
N PRO A 102 20.63 16.90 19.11
CA PRO A 102 19.23 17.00 18.71
C PRO A 102 18.84 18.39 18.16
N GLY A 103 19.51 19.46 18.59
CA GLY A 103 19.28 20.78 18.01
C GLY A 103 19.58 20.83 16.51
N TYR A 104 20.69 20.21 16.08
CA TYR A 104 21.12 20.14 14.68
C TYR A 104 20.21 19.23 13.87
N VAL A 105 19.86 18.06 14.42
CA VAL A 105 18.91 17.10 13.81
C VAL A 105 17.54 17.76 13.58
N ASN A 106 16.98 18.42 14.60
CA ASN A 106 15.72 19.13 14.47
C ASN A 106 15.81 20.25 13.43
N LYS A 107 16.96 20.93 13.31
CA LYS A 107 17.16 21.99 12.32
C LYS A 107 17.25 21.42 10.90
N ALA A 108 17.93 20.29 10.73
CA ALA A 108 18.00 19.58 9.45
C ALA A 108 16.62 19.10 8.99
N LEU A 109 15.82 18.50 9.88
CA LEU A 109 14.44 18.10 9.57
C LEU A 109 13.54 19.29 9.21
N GLN A 110 13.79 20.48 9.79
CA GLN A 110 13.08 21.71 9.38
C GLN A 110 13.44 22.16 7.97
N TYR A 111 14.67 21.91 7.52
CA TYR A 111 15.10 22.18 6.15
C TYR A 111 14.54 21.14 5.18
N TYR A 112 14.54 19.87 5.59
CA TYR A 112 13.91 18.77 4.85
C TYR A 112 12.44 19.06 4.54
N ILE A 113 11.64 19.47 5.53
CA ILE A 113 10.21 19.82 5.35
C ILE A 113 10.00 21.02 4.40
N LYS A 114 11.06 21.77 4.09
CA LYS A 114 11.03 22.95 3.20
C LYS A 114 11.73 22.71 1.86
N ASP A 115 12.14 21.47 1.61
CA ASP A 115 12.94 21.07 0.45
C ASP A 115 14.25 21.87 0.29
N ASP A 116 14.79 22.34 1.42
CA ASP A 116 16.01 23.16 1.48
C ASP A 116 17.23 22.27 1.79
N PHE A 117 17.50 21.34 0.87
CA PHE A 117 18.52 20.30 1.06
C PHE A 117 19.94 20.87 1.12
N GLU A 118 20.19 22.03 0.50
CA GLU A 118 21.48 22.72 0.61
C GLU A 118 21.76 23.10 2.08
N ASN A 119 20.84 23.80 2.75
CA ASN A 119 21.01 24.17 4.14
C ASN A 119 20.92 22.96 5.09
N MET A 120 20.16 21.92 4.73
CA MET A 120 20.13 20.65 5.46
C MET A 120 21.52 20.00 5.53
N ARG A 121 22.23 19.96 4.40
CA ARG A 121 23.60 19.44 4.33
C ARG A 121 24.59 20.34 5.10
N GLU A 122 24.43 21.65 5.02
CA GLU A 122 25.31 22.57 5.76
C GLU A 122 25.20 22.40 7.28
N VAL A 123 23.98 22.26 7.82
CA VAL A 123 23.77 22.19 9.27
C VAL A 123 24.27 20.89 9.89
N LEU A 124 24.25 19.77 9.15
CA LEU A 124 24.77 18.46 9.61
C LEU A 124 26.18 18.15 9.12
N THR A 125 26.80 19.08 8.41
CA THR A 125 28.09 18.94 7.72
C THR A 125 28.06 17.94 6.55
N ALA A 126 29.00 18.11 5.62
CA ALA A 126 28.99 17.38 4.35
C ALA A 126 29.07 15.84 4.47
N ASN A 127 29.60 15.29 5.57
CA ASN A 127 29.77 13.84 5.73
C ASN A 127 28.71 13.18 6.61
N PHE A 128 27.82 13.96 7.25
CA PHE A 128 26.87 13.46 8.24
C PHE A 128 27.56 12.62 9.34
N ASP A 129 28.68 13.16 9.87
CA ASP A 129 29.50 12.52 10.89
C ASP A 129 29.46 13.30 12.21
N LEU A 130 29.29 12.59 13.33
CA LEU A 130 29.31 13.19 14.66
C LEU A 130 30.63 13.90 14.99
N LYS A 131 31.76 13.45 14.44
CA LYS A 131 33.07 14.08 14.64
C LYS A 131 33.22 15.41 13.92
N ASP A 132 32.49 15.63 12.83
CA ASP A 132 32.52 16.90 12.11
C ASP A 132 31.82 17.98 12.93
N LEU A 133 30.71 17.64 13.62
CA LEU A 133 30.03 18.53 14.57
C LEU A 133 30.76 18.67 15.91
N PHE A 134 31.28 17.55 16.45
CA PHE A 134 31.83 17.50 17.81
C PHE A 134 33.26 16.93 17.83
N PRO A 135 34.25 17.63 17.26
CA PRO A 135 35.60 17.10 17.04
C PRO A 135 36.34 16.71 18.33
N ALA A 136 35.98 17.32 19.48
CA ALA A 136 36.59 17.02 20.77
C ALA A 136 36.02 15.77 21.46
N ARG A 137 34.81 15.31 21.12
CA ARG A 137 34.13 14.17 21.78
C ARG A 137 34.69 12.85 21.29
N LYS A 138 35.08 11.94 22.20
CA LYS A 138 35.68 10.64 21.86
C LYS A 138 34.70 9.47 21.91
N VAL A 139 33.63 9.61 22.70
CA VAL A 139 32.60 8.59 22.88
C VAL A 139 31.25 9.24 22.62
N PHE A 140 30.43 8.56 21.82
CA PHE A 140 29.04 8.95 21.55
C PHE A 140 28.12 7.82 21.94
N HIS A 141 26.90 8.17 22.36
CA HIS A 141 25.87 7.17 22.54
C HIS A 141 25.36 6.71 21.17
N ILE A 142 25.06 5.43 21.02
CA ILE A 142 24.56 4.83 19.77
C ILE A 142 23.35 5.58 19.20
N ARG A 143 22.41 6.04 20.04
CA ARG A 143 21.25 6.82 19.59
C ARG A 143 21.59 8.19 18.99
N GLU A 144 22.70 8.81 19.41
CA GLU A 144 23.18 10.03 18.75
C GLU A 144 23.64 9.71 17.33
N PHE A 145 24.35 8.59 17.16
CA PHE A 145 24.81 8.12 15.86
C PHE A 145 23.64 7.76 14.93
N LEU A 146 22.68 6.96 15.42
CA LEU A 146 21.53 6.54 14.63
C LEU A 146 20.66 7.74 14.21
N ARG A 147 20.46 8.74 15.07
CA ARG A 147 19.74 9.98 14.69
C ARG A 147 20.44 10.73 13.56
N MET A 148 21.76 10.85 13.61
CA MET A 148 22.52 11.48 12.53
C MET A 148 22.40 10.71 11.22
N GLN A 149 22.54 9.37 11.27
CA GLN A 149 22.48 8.56 10.06
C GLN A 149 21.07 8.48 9.48
N TYR A 150 20.02 8.44 10.31
CA TYR A 150 18.64 8.48 9.83
C TYR A 150 18.36 9.75 9.01
N VAL A 151 18.80 10.92 9.48
CA VAL A 151 18.65 12.16 8.71
C VAL A 151 19.52 12.16 7.45
N ALA A 152 20.66 11.47 7.46
CA ALA A 152 21.47 11.28 6.26
C ALA A 152 20.75 10.39 5.23
N VAL A 153 20.03 9.35 5.66
CA VAL A 153 19.16 8.53 4.80
C VAL A 153 18.15 9.45 4.12
N LEU A 154 17.33 10.16 4.90
CA LEU A 154 16.33 11.11 4.38
C LEU A 154 16.94 12.12 3.38
N TYR A 155 18.13 12.64 3.69
CA TYR A 155 18.81 13.59 2.80
C TYR A 155 19.20 12.98 1.45
N PHE A 156 19.85 11.80 1.46
CA PHE A 156 20.33 11.17 0.22
C PHE A 156 19.18 10.65 -0.62
N SER A 157 18.14 10.15 0.04
CA SER A 157 16.83 9.85 -0.52
C SER A 157 16.26 11.04 -1.30
N ALA A 158 16.08 12.19 -0.63
CA ALA A 158 15.47 13.37 -1.26
C ALA A 158 16.34 14.11 -2.31
N ILE A 159 17.54 13.62 -2.61
CA ILE A 159 18.37 14.13 -3.72
C ILE A 159 18.68 13.04 -4.75
N ASP A 160 17.90 11.95 -4.75
CA ASP A 160 17.96 10.83 -5.68
C ASP A 160 19.32 10.10 -5.69
N GLU A 161 19.94 9.99 -4.52
CA GLU A 161 21.22 9.32 -4.34
C GLU A 161 21.03 8.02 -3.52
N SER A 162 20.15 7.14 -4.03
CA SER A 162 19.66 5.93 -3.35
C SER A 162 20.77 5.00 -2.85
N GLU A 163 21.84 4.78 -3.64
CA GLU A 163 22.99 3.99 -3.20
C GLU A 163 23.61 4.54 -1.89
N LYS A 164 23.70 5.87 -1.77
CA LYS A 164 24.25 6.52 -0.58
C LYS A 164 23.29 6.41 0.59
N ALA A 165 21.99 6.50 0.35
CA ALA A 165 20.96 6.32 1.38
C ALA A 165 21.01 4.89 1.95
N TRP A 166 21.09 3.88 1.08
CA TRP A 166 21.26 2.48 1.45
C TRP A 166 22.60 2.20 2.18
N ASP A 167 23.68 2.87 1.82
CA ASP A 167 24.95 2.77 2.56
C ASP A 167 24.85 3.33 3.98
N ARG A 168 24.11 4.44 4.19
CA ARG A 168 23.86 4.98 5.53
C ARG A 168 23.04 4.00 6.35
N TYR A 169 21.98 3.44 5.77
CA TYR A 169 21.17 2.42 6.40
C TYR A 169 21.98 1.18 6.80
N ARG A 170 22.83 0.63 5.90
CA ARG A 170 23.67 -0.53 6.21
C ARG A 170 24.52 -0.33 7.46
N ILE A 171 25.05 0.87 7.66
CA ILE A 171 25.87 1.17 8.85
C ILE A 171 24.99 1.33 10.09
N MET A 172 23.76 1.85 9.96
CA MET A 172 22.78 1.82 11.05
C MET A 172 22.46 0.37 11.45
N ALA A 173 22.24 -0.52 10.49
CA ALA A 173 21.96 -1.94 10.73
C ALA A 173 23.14 -2.68 11.39
N GLU A 174 24.38 -2.43 10.95
CA GLU A 174 25.60 -3.02 11.54
C GLU A 174 25.79 -2.61 13.01
N ASN A 175 25.32 -1.44 13.42
CA ASN A 175 25.57 -0.89 14.76
C ASN A 175 24.35 -0.97 15.69
N GLY A 176 23.12 -0.98 15.17
CA GLY A 176 21.88 -0.95 15.95
C GLY A 176 20.65 -1.37 15.14
N SER A 177 20.66 -2.59 14.59
CA SER A 177 19.57 -3.14 13.75
C SER A 177 18.18 -3.16 14.39
N GLY A 178 18.09 -3.30 15.72
CA GLY A 178 16.82 -3.37 16.46
C GLY A 178 16.31 -2.05 17.03
N GLU A 179 16.96 -0.91 16.74
CA GLU A 179 16.54 0.40 17.23
C GLU A 179 15.49 1.02 16.29
N ASP A 180 14.51 1.73 16.87
CA ASP A 180 13.37 2.32 16.16
C ASP A 180 13.78 3.17 14.93
N LEU A 181 14.88 3.91 15.02
CA LEU A 181 15.36 4.76 13.92
C LEU A 181 15.94 3.97 12.75
N THR A 182 16.52 2.79 13.03
CA THR A 182 17.03 1.91 11.98
C THR A 182 15.86 1.27 11.22
N ILE A 183 14.80 0.91 11.95
CA ILE A 183 13.56 0.42 11.36
C ILE A 183 12.91 1.53 10.50
N ALA A 184 12.77 2.74 11.03
CA ALA A 184 12.22 3.86 10.29
C ALA A 184 13.02 4.22 9.02
N ALA A 185 14.36 4.08 9.05
CA ALA A 185 15.19 4.24 7.84
C ALA A 185 14.86 3.17 6.79
N SER A 186 14.72 1.91 7.20
CA SER A 186 14.36 0.85 6.25
C SER A 186 12.97 1.05 5.66
N GLU A 187 12.00 1.50 6.45
CA GLU A 187 10.65 1.77 5.98
C GLU A 187 10.62 2.91 4.96
N HIS A 188 11.38 3.98 5.21
CA HIS A 188 11.48 5.09 4.27
C HIS A 188 12.07 4.65 2.93
N LEU A 189 13.19 3.93 2.94
CA LEU A 189 13.84 3.45 1.71
C LEU A 189 12.94 2.50 0.92
N LEU A 190 12.29 1.55 1.61
CA LEU A 190 11.36 0.62 0.98
C LEU A 190 10.10 1.29 0.45
N ASN A 191 9.70 2.46 0.97
CA ASN A 191 8.54 3.18 0.47
C ASN A 191 8.90 4.09 -0.70
N GLU A 192 10.12 4.66 -0.75
CA GLU A 192 10.61 5.42 -1.93
C GLU A 192 10.85 4.51 -3.13
N ASP A 193 11.30 3.27 -2.91
CA ASP A 193 11.37 2.26 -3.97
C ASP A 193 9.96 1.84 -4.48
N PHE A 194 8.89 2.27 -3.80
CA PHE A 194 7.48 1.94 -4.05
C PHE A 194 6.60 3.19 -4.30
N ASP A 195 7.19 4.34 -4.63
CA ASP A 195 6.46 5.62 -4.67
C ASP A 195 5.27 5.60 -5.64
N GLU A 196 4.07 5.90 -5.09
CA GLU A 196 2.76 5.90 -5.76
C GLU A 196 2.68 7.01 -6.82
N ASP A 197 3.42 8.12 -6.66
CA ASP A 197 3.49 9.22 -7.63
C ASP A 197 4.26 8.83 -8.92
N ASN A 198 4.87 7.65 -8.95
CA ASN A 198 5.45 7.08 -10.16
C ASN A 198 4.45 6.19 -10.91
N LEU A 199 3.27 5.86 -10.35
CA LEU A 199 2.21 5.07 -11.00
C LEU A 199 1.64 5.76 -12.23
N ASP A 200 1.55 7.10 -12.22
CA ASP A 200 1.12 7.86 -13.41
C ASP A 200 2.17 7.85 -14.54
N ASN A 201 3.45 7.57 -14.23
CA ASN A 201 4.50 7.32 -15.23
C ASN A 201 4.67 5.82 -15.55
N TYR A 202 4.08 4.91 -14.78
CA TYR A 202 4.14 3.46 -15.03
C TYR A 202 3.30 3.07 -16.26
N ASP A 203 2.34 3.90 -16.67
CA ASP A 203 1.51 3.65 -17.86
C ASP A 203 2.20 3.98 -19.20
N GLU A 204 3.25 4.82 -19.22
CA GLU A 204 3.91 5.23 -20.48
C GLU A 204 5.31 4.62 -20.71
N GLU A 205 5.94 3.97 -19.72
CA GLU A 205 7.26 3.33 -19.88
C GLU A 205 7.38 1.97 -19.14
N PHE A 206 6.33 1.14 -19.12
CA PHE A 206 6.51 -0.31 -18.93
C PHE A 206 7.13 -0.90 -20.22
N ASP A 207 8.38 -0.53 -20.49
CA ASP A 207 9.17 -1.06 -21.60
C ASP A 207 9.53 -2.53 -21.28
N ASP A 208 9.57 -3.41 -22.28
CA ASP A 208 9.91 -4.85 -22.13
C ASP A 208 11.23 -5.04 -21.33
N ASP A 209 12.13 -4.05 -21.40
CA ASP A 209 13.39 -3.98 -20.67
C ASP A 209 13.22 -3.88 -19.14
N MET A 210 12.15 -3.26 -18.63
CA MET A 210 11.88 -3.13 -17.19
C MET A 210 11.29 -4.42 -16.60
N GLU A 211 10.42 -5.11 -17.34
CA GLU A 211 9.92 -6.44 -16.95
C GLU A 211 11.07 -7.45 -16.92
N ASP A 212 11.97 -7.41 -17.90
CA ASP A 212 13.18 -8.24 -17.94
C ASP A 212 14.15 -7.94 -16.78
N GLU A 213 14.29 -6.67 -16.36
CA GLU A 213 15.07 -6.30 -15.17
C GLU A 213 14.40 -6.74 -13.86
N MET A 214 13.07 -6.57 -13.73
CA MET A 214 12.30 -7.01 -12.54
C MET A 214 12.25 -8.54 -12.40
N MET A 215 12.31 -9.25 -13.53
CA MET A 215 12.33 -10.72 -13.58
C MET A 215 13.75 -11.29 -13.62
N GLU A 216 14.79 -10.45 -13.54
CA GLU A 216 16.18 -10.91 -13.51
C GLU A 216 16.42 -11.83 -12.30
N GLY A 217 16.79 -13.08 -12.56
CA GLY A 217 17.00 -14.08 -11.52
C GLY A 217 15.74 -14.74 -11.00
N TYR A 218 14.55 -14.43 -11.54
CA TYR A 218 13.34 -15.20 -11.27
C TYR A 218 13.51 -16.65 -11.73
N VAL A 219 13.09 -17.57 -10.87
CA VAL A 219 13.03 -19.00 -11.16
C VAL A 219 11.70 -19.50 -10.65
N GLY A 220 10.78 -19.77 -11.57
CA GLY A 220 9.44 -20.32 -11.30
C GLY A 220 9.19 -21.66 -11.99
N PRO A 221 7.97 -22.22 -11.84
CA PRO A 221 7.60 -23.42 -12.56
C PRO A 221 7.29 -23.14 -14.03
N ASP A 222 7.41 -24.18 -14.83
CA ASP A 222 6.86 -24.26 -16.18
C ASP A 222 5.34 -24.44 -16.09
N VAL A 223 4.60 -23.39 -16.44
CA VAL A 223 3.12 -23.36 -16.43
C VAL A 223 2.61 -23.70 -17.83
N PRO A 224 1.74 -24.71 -17.98
CA PRO A 224 1.19 -25.06 -19.28
C PRO A 224 0.40 -23.89 -19.91
N GLU A 225 0.58 -23.70 -21.21
CA GLU A 225 -0.25 -22.79 -22.02
C GLU A 225 -1.74 -23.16 -21.95
N GLN A 226 -2.59 -22.15 -22.16
CA GLN A 226 -4.04 -22.38 -22.18
C GLN A 226 -4.42 -23.26 -23.38
N PRO A 227 -5.23 -24.32 -23.20
CA PRO A 227 -5.66 -25.15 -24.31
C PRO A 227 -6.53 -24.37 -25.30
N THR A 228 -6.28 -24.54 -26.60
CA THR A 228 -7.18 -24.05 -27.64
C THR A 228 -8.53 -24.75 -27.56
N THR A 229 -9.60 -23.98 -27.71
CA THR A 229 -11.00 -24.44 -27.65
C THR A 229 -11.74 -24.14 -28.93
N THR A 230 -12.89 -24.79 -29.14
CA THR A 230 -13.68 -24.64 -30.39
C THR A 230 -15.13 -24.26 -30.13
N LYS A 231 -15.57 -24.12 -28.87
CA LYS A 231 -16.94 -23.75 -28.58
C LYS A 231 -17.09 -22.23 -28.71
N THR A 232 -18.14 -21.80 -29.39
CA THR A 232 -18.44 -20.38 -29.63
C THR A 232 -19.80 -19.96 -29.10
N LYS A 233 -20.64 -20.91 -28.67
CA LYS A 233 -22.01 -20.61 -28.22
C LYS A 233 -22.08 -20.50 -26.72
N MET A 234 -22.62 -19.39 -26.24
CA MET A 234 -22.91 -19.17 -24.83
C MET A 234 -23.80 -20.30 -24.28
N PRO A 235 -23.52 -20.82 -23.08
CA PRO A 235 -24.34 -21.82 -22.43
C PRO A 235 -25.67 -21.21 -21.98
N ARG A 236 -26.67 -22.07 -21.78
CA ARG A 236 -27.95 -21.64 -21.22
C ARG A 236 -27.89 -21.67 -19.71
N LEU A 237 -28.31 -20.58 -19.09
CA LEU A 237 -28.50 -20.49 -17.65
C LEU A 237 -29.93 -20.90 -17.27
N ASN A 238 -30.11 -21.31 -16.02
CA ASN A 238 -31.40 -21.71 -15.47
C ASN A 238 -32.27 -20.49 -15.11
N HIS A 239 -31.64 -19.39 -14.69
CA HIS A 239 -32.33 -18.14 -14.38
C HIS A 239 -31.91 -17.01 -15.30
N GLU A 240 -32.89 -16.30 -15.85
CA GLU A 240 -32.68 -15.08 -16.65
C GLU A 240 -31.93 -14.00 -15.84
N LEU A 241 -32.22 -13.88 -14.54
CA LEU A 241 -31.49 -12.96 -13.65
C LEU A 241 -30.02 -13.32 -13.46
N SER A 242 -29.60 -14.57 -13.70
CA SER A 242 -28.18 -14.92 -13.67
C SER A 242 -27.43 -14.30 -14.86
N GLU A 243 -28.10 -14.04 -15.99
CA GLU A 243 -27.48 -13.44 -17.18
C GLU A 243 -26.96 -12.02 -16.90
N GLU A 244 -27.51 -11.33 -15.90
CA GLU A 244 -27.00 -10.04 -15.42
C GLU A 244 -25.54 -10.14 -14.97
N LEU A 245 -25.14 -11.22 -14.29
CA LEU A 245 -23.74 -11.45 -13.89
C LEU A 245 -22.83 -11.79 -15.09
N TYR A 246 -23.41 -12.07 -16.25
CA TYR A 246 -22.67 -12.51 -17.42
C TYR A 246 -22.33 -11.37 -18.37
N PHE A 247 -23.20 -10.36 -18.45
CA PHE A 247 -23.12 -9.32 -19.48
C PHE A 247 -22.78 -7.93 -18.95
N HIS A 248 -22.85 -7.72 -17.64
CA HIS A 248 -22.64 -6.41 -17.04
C HIS A 248 -21.27 -6.27 -16.40
N PHE A 249 -20.72 -5.06 -16.49
CA PHE A 249 -19.55 -4.64 -15.71
C PHE A 249 -19.96 -4.23 -14.28
N TYR A 250 -18.97 -3.98 -13.42
CA TYR A 250 -19.15 -3.79 -11.98
C TYR A 250 -20.11 -2.66 -11.58
N ASP A 251 -20.14 -1.55 -12.32
CA ASP A 251 -20.94 -0.35 -12.06
C ASP A 251 -22.28 -0.32 -12.83
N GLU A 252 -22.53 -1.31 -13.70
CA GLU A 252 -23.72 -1.37 -14.55
C GLU A 252 -24.93 -2.05 -13.88
N PHE A 253 -24.73 -2.63 -12.70
CA PHE A 253 -25.77 -3.35 -11.98
C PHE A 253 -26.87 -2.42 -11.46
N ALA A 254 -28.11 -2.66 -11.88
CA ALA A 254 -29.26 -1.95 -11.33
C ALA A 254 -29.43 -2.18 -9.81
N ASP A 255 -29.86 -1.15 -9.07
CA ASP A 255 -30.06 -1.19 -7.62
C ASP A 255 -30.73 -2.48 -7.12
N GLY A 256 -30.01 -3.18 -6.23
CA GLY A 256 -30.48 -4.38 -5.55
C GLY A 256 -30.56 -5.63 -6.43
N ILE A 257 -30.06 -5.62 -7.66
CA ILE A 257 -30.02 -6.80 -8.54
C ILE A 257 -29.16 -7.92 -7.94
N ILE A 258 -27.96 -7.60 -7.42
CA ILE A 258 -27.06 -8.56 -6.76
C ILE A 258 -27.79 -9.27 -5.60
N THR A 259 -28.56 -8.53 -4.80
CA THR A 259 -29.36 -9.11 -3.71
C THR A 259 -30.46 -10.02 -4.23
N LYS A 260 -31.12 -9.69 -5.35
CA LYS A 260 -32.15 -10.55 -5.97
C LYS A 260 -31.54 -11.85 -6.48
N ILE A 261 -30.37 -11.78 -7.12
CA ILE A 261 -29.65 -12.94 -7.64
C ILE A 261 -29.23 -13.85 -6.48
N ALA A 262 -28.65 -13.31 -5.40
CA ALA A 262 -28.27 -14.07 -4.21
C ALA A 262 -29.46 -14.80 -3.53
N ASN A 263 -30.69 -14.34 -3.75
CA ASN A 263 -31.92 -14.95 -3.23
C ASN A 263 -32.59 -15.96 -4.18
N LEU A 264 -32.01 -16.24 -5.36
CA LEU A 264 -32.48 -17.29 -6.25
C LEU A 264 -32.37 -18.69 -5.59
N PRO A 265 -33.10 -19.71 -6.09
CA PRO A 265 -32.97 -21.07 -5.58
C PRO A 265 -31.50 -21.55 -5.64
N ARG A 266 -30.92 -21.81 -4.46
CA ARG A 266 -29.47 -22.08 -4.30
C ARG A 266 -28.92 -23.12 -5.28
N GLU A 267 -29.58 -24.26 -5.41
CA GLU A 267 -29.05 -25.36 -6.25
C GLU A 267 -28.92 -24.95 -7.72
N THR A 268 -29.91 -24.27 -8.27
CA THR A 268 -29.90 -23.84 -9.68
C THR A 268 -29.06 -22.58 -9.89
N LEU A 269 -28.98 -21.69 -8.89
CA LEU A 269 -28.02 -20.57 -8.92
C LEU A 269 -26.58 -21.09 -8.94
N ILE A 270 -26.21 -22.00 -8.03
CA ILE A 270 -24.87 -22.61 -8.03
C ILE A 270 -24.57 -23.31 -9.35
N THR A 271 -25.57 -23.96 -9.97
CA THR A 271 -25.43 -24.57 -11.29
C THR A 271 -25.15 -23.52 -12.37
N ASP A 272 -25.80 -22.35 -12.33
CA ASP A 272 -25.55 -21.24 -13.25
C ASP A 272 -24.14 -20.69 -13.07
N LEU A 273 -23.73 -20.39 -11.83
CA LEU A 273 -22.39 -19.87 -11.52
C LEU A 273 -21.27 -20.85 -11.92
N GLU A 274 -21.47 -22.15 -11.72
CA GLU A 274 -20.56 -23.18 -12.21
C GLU A 274 -20.53 -23.25 -13.74
N THR A 275 -21.67 -23.04 -14.38
CA THR A 275 -21.77 -23.02 -15.85
C THR A 275 -21.03 -21.82 -16.42
N MET A 276 -21.14 -20.65 -15.80
CA MET A 276 -20.37 -19.45 -16.14
C MET A 276 -18.88 -19.70 -16.04
N ILE A 277 -18.38 -20.12 -14.87
CA ILE A 277 -16.95 -20.38 -14.68
C ILE A 277 -16.44 -21.49 -15.62
N ASN A 278 -17.26 -22.48 -15.96
CA ASN A 278 -16.81 -23.47 -16.96
C ASN A 278 -16.81 -22.90 -18.38
N ASP A 279 -17.65 -21.92 -18.70
CA ASP A 279 -17.68 -21.30 -20.03
C ASP A 279 -16.37 -20.57 -20.35
N SER A 280 -15.78 -19.88 -19.36
CA SER A 280 -14.47 -19.24 -19.54
C SER A 280 -13.37 -20.24 -19.93
N PHE A 281 -13.45 -21.49 -19.44
CA PHE A 281 -12.53 -22.55 -19.88
C PHE A 281 -12.89 -23.12 -21.25
N GLU A 282 -14.19 -23.31 -21.52
CA GLU A 282 -14.66 -24.06 -22.69
C GLU A 282 -14.75 -23.22 -23.97
N ARG A 283 -14.94 -21.91 -23.82
CA ARG A 283 -14.95 -20.91 -24.90
C ARG A 283 -13.75 -19.97 -24.81
N TYR A 284 -12.70 -20.30 -24.04
CA TYR A 284 -11.50 -19.46 -23.86
C TYR A 284 -11.06 -18.78 -25.16
N THR A 285 -10.75 -19.57 -26.19
CA THR A 285 -10.28 -19.08 -27.49
C THR A 285 -11.27 -18.12 -28.16
N TYR A 286 -12.57 -18.41 -28.07
CA TYR A 286 -13.59 -17.54 -28.65
C TYR A 286 -13.73 -16.22 -27.87
N LEU A 287 -13.65 -16.30 -26.54
CA LEU A 287 -13.75 -15.13 -25.66
C LEU A 287 -12.53 -14.21 -25.78
N THR A 288 -11.34 -14.76 -26.03
CA THR A 288 -10.10 -13.97 -26.13
C THR A 288 -9.76 -13.50 -27.55
N GLU A 289 -10.35 -14.08 -28.60
CA GLU A 289 -10.08 -13.69 -30.01
C GLU A 289 -11.06 -12.64 -30.57
N ASP A 290 -12.31 -12.58 -30.07
CA ASP A 290 -13.36 -11.67 -30.56
C ASP A 290 -13.69 -10.60 -29.49
N ASP A 291 -13.36 -9.35 -29.80
CA ASP A 291 -13.02 -8.33 -28.80
C ASP A 291 -14.21 -7.47 -28.27
N TRP A 292 -15.49 -7.86 -28.44
CA TRP A 292 -16.60 -6.90 -28.20
C TRP A 292 -17.98 -7.42 -27.71
N GLU A 293 -18.18 -8.71 -27.37
CA GLU A 293 -19.55 -9.21 -27.04
C GLU A 293 -19.81 -9.62 -25.57
N VAL A 294 -18.80 -9.86 -24.74
CA VAL A 294 -18.99 -10.32 -23.36
C VAL A 294 -17.98 -9.63 -22.45
N ASP A 295 -18.48 -9.06 -21.35
CA ASP A 295 -17.64 -8.46 -20.32
C ASP A 295 -16.77 -9.51 -19.64
N LYS A 296 -15.47 -9.25 -19.46
CA LYS A 296 -14.52 -10.23 -18.89
C LYS A 296 -14.80 -10.54 -17.41
N ALA A 297 -15.53 -9.67 -16.71
CA ALA A 297 -15.77 -9.76 -15.28
C ALA A 297 -16.74 -10.88 -14.89
N PHE A 298 -17.43 -11.55 -15.81
CA PHE A 298 -18.41 -12.59 -15.45
C PHE A 298 -17.81 -13.74 -14.61
N VAL A 299 -16.52 -14.06 -14.79
CA VAL A 299 -15.82 -15.06 -13.97
C VAL A 299 -15.69 -14.55 -12.54
N THR A 300 -15.26 -13.31 -12.38
CA THR A 300 -15.13 -12.61 -11.10
C THR A 300 -16.48 -12.47 -10.41
N HIS A 301 -17.52 -12.06 -11.13
CA HIS A 301 -18.90 -11.97 -10.65
C HIS A 301 -19.41 -13.32 -10.14
N ALA A 302 -19.12 -14.40 -10.87
CA ALA A 302 -19.51 -15.74 -10.45
C ALA A 302 -18.80 -16.16 -9.15
N ILE A 303 -17.51 -15.84 -9.00
CA ILE A 303 -16.73 -16.10 -7.78
C ILE A 303 -17.27 -15.28 -6.60
N PHE A 304 -17.52 -13.98 -6.79
CA PHE A 304 -18.12 -13.13 -5.77
C PHE A 304 -19.48 -13.65 -5.34
N MET A 305 -20.35 -14.03 -6.27
CA MET A 305 -21.67 -14.55 -5.95
C MET A 305 -21.59 -15.91 -5.23
N LEU A 306 -20.66 -16.80 -5.61
CA LEU A 306 -20.40 -18.04 -4.87
C LEU A 306 -19.99 -17.75 -3.42
N ALA A 307 -19.15 -16.73 -3.20
CA ALA A 307 -18.74 -16.32 -1.87
C ALA A 307 -19.89 -15.65 -1.07
N GLU A 308 -20.69 -14.80 -1.72
CA GLU A 308 -21.86 -14.12 -1.16
C GLU A 308 -22.87 -15.12 -0.60
N ILE A 309 -23.13 -16.20 -1.34
CA ILE A 309 -24.01 -17.28 -0.88
C ILE A 309 -23.28 -18.35 -0.04
N ASN A 310 -21.99 -18.17 0.25
CA ASN A 310 -21.17 -19.12 1.02
C ASN A 310 -21.19 -20.56 0.44
N ALA A 311 -20.95 -20.70 -0.86
CA ALA A 311 -20.90 -21.97 -1.60
C ALA A 311 -19.55 -22.70 -1.47
N VAL A 312 -19.14 -22.98 -0.22
CA VAL A 312 -17.88 -23.68 0.08
C VAL A 312 -17.77 -25.05 -0.58
N GLU A 313 -18.90 -25.69 -0.89
CA GLU A 313 -18.95 -26.95 -1.66
C GLU A 313 -18.37 -26.84 -3.08
N LYS A 314 -18.13 -25.61 -3.57
CA LYS A 314 -17.52 -25.33 -4.87
C LYS A 314 -16.04 -24.92 -4.80
N ALA A 315 -15.36 -25.09 -3.67
CA ALA A 315 -13.93 -24.79 -3.55
C ALA A 315 -13.05 -25.47 -4.62
N SER A 316 -13.38 -26.70 -5.03
CA SER A 316 -12.65 -27.39 -6.11
C SER A 316 -12.72 -26.68 -7.47
N LEU A 317 -13.80 -25.95 -7.72
CA LEU A 317 -13.95 -25.14 -8.94
C LEU A 317 -13.01 -23.92 -8.89
N ILE A 318 -12.87 -23.29 -7.72
CA ILE A 318 -11.94 -22.18 -7.52
C ILE A 318 -10.49 -22.62 -7.73
N TYR A 319 -10.09 -23.78 -7.20
CA TYR A 319 -8.76 -24.33 -7.50
C TYR A 319 -8.56 -24.68 -8.98
N LYS A 320 -9.63 -25.00 -9.72
CA LYS A 320 -9.56 -25.23 -11.16
C LYS A 320 -9.30 -23.91 -11.91
N VAL A 321 -9.99 -22.83 -11.53
CA VAL A 321 -9.75 -21.47 -12.03
C VAL A 321 -8.29 -21.06 -11.77
N LEU A 322 -7.83 -21.15 -10.53
CA LEU A 322 -6.46 -20.80 -10.12
C LEU A 322 -5.38 -21.75 -10.69
N SER A 323 -5.77 -22.84 -11.39
CA SER A 323 -4.85 -23.76 -12.06
C SER A 323 -4.73 -23.51 -13.56
N GLN A 324 -5.41 -22.50 -14.12
CA GLN A 324 -5.28 -22.16 -15.54
C GLN A 324 -3.94 -21.47 -15.84
N SER A 325 -3.66 -21.22 -17.12
CA SER A 325 -2.42 -20.58 -17.57
C SER A 325 -2.30 -19.12 -17.10
N TYR A 326 -1.11 -18.52 -17.31
CA TYR A 326 -0.91 -17.08 -17.11
C TYR A 326 -1.91 -16.27 -17.95
N ASP A 327 -1.99 -16.49 -19.25
CA ASP A 327 -2.91 -15.77 -20.16
C ASP A 327 -4.38 -15.84 -19.71
N TYR A 328 -4.83 -16.98 -19.18
CA TYR A 328 -6.20 -17.11 -18.68
C TYR A 328 -6.41 -16.26 -17.42
N LEU A 329 -5.45 -16.33 -16.49
CA LEU A 329 -5.54 -15.63 -15.21
C LEU A 329 -5.47 -14.12 -15.44
N ASP A 330 -4.56 -13.68 -16.30
CA ASP A 330 -4.44 -12.30 -16.74
C ASP A 330 -5.78 -11.82 -17.35
N TYR A 331 -6.30 -12.55 -18.34
CA TYR A 331 -7.50 -12.12 -19.06
C TYR A 331 -8.79 -12.06 -18.23
N PHE A 332 -9.07 -13.08 -17.40
CA PHE A 332 -10.36 -13.18 -16.67
C PHE A 332 -10.30 -12.67 -15.24
N LEU A 333 -9.09 -12.53 -14.71
CA LEU A 333 -8.85 -12.37 -13.29
C LEU A 333 -7.77 -11.34 -13.02
N ASP A 334 -7.51 -10.40 -13.93
CA ASP A 334 -6.61 -9.25 -13.73
C ASP A 334 -6.86 -8.56 -12.37
N VAL A 335 -8.14 -8.39 -12.01
CA VAL A 335 -8.64 -7.87 -10.73
C VAL A 335 -8.22 -8.71 -9.49
N ILE A 336 -7.66 -9.91 -9.65
CA ILE A 336 -7.03 -10.67 -8.55
C ILE A 336 -5.87 -9.87 -7.94
N PHE A 337 -5.17 -9.07 -8.74
CA PHE A 337 -3.91 -8.45 -8.36
C PHE A 337 -4.07 -7.09 -7.68
N GLU A 338 -5.27 -6.50 -7.73
CA GLU A 338 -5.61 -5.19 -7.13
C GLU A 338 -6.20 -5.29 -5.70
N ASN A 339 -6.28 -6.49 -5.11
CA ASN A 339 -6.75 -6.84 -3.74
C ASN A 339 -8.22 -7.26 -3.56
N ASP A 340 -9.09 -7.17 -4.57
CA ASP A 340 -10.54 -7.37 -4.35
C ASP A 340 -11.00 -8.83 -4.26
N LEU A 341 -10.22 -9.77 -4.81
CA LEU A 341 -10.59 -11.19 -4.79
C LEU A 341 -10.10 -11.96 -3.54
N PHE A 342 -9.36 -11.31 -2.62
CA PHE A 342 -8.94 -11.95 -1.37
C PHE A 342 -10.12 -12.32 -0.47
N ASP A 343 -11.11 -11.44 -0.34
CA ASP A 343 -12.31 -11.68 0.46
C ASP A 343 -13.12 -12.89 -0.02
N PRO A 344 -13.51 -12.99 -1.31
CA PRO A 344 -14.25 -14.14 -1.80
C PRO A 344 -13.43 -15.43 -1.74
N PHE A 345 -12.12 -15.40 -2.03
CA PHE A 345 -11.28 -16.58 -1.90
C PHE A 345 -11.14 -17.03 -0.45
N TYR A 346 -11.00 -16.10 0.51
CA TYR A 346 -10.98 -16.45 1.93
C TYR A 346 -12.29 -17.13 2.34
N LYS A 347 -13.44 -16.54 1.98
CA LYS A 347 -14.77 -17.11 2.27
C LYS A 347 -14.95 -18.52 1.70
N LEU A 348 -14.44 -18.77 0.50
CA LEU A 348 -14.60 -20.05 -0.19
C LEU A 348 -13.58 -21.11 0.23
N LEU A 349 -12.34 -20.74 0.58
CA LEU A 349 -11.23 -21.69 0.74
C LEU A 349 -10.74 -21.87 2.18
N ALA A 350 -10.94 -20.90 3.08
CA ALA A 350 -10.34 -20.91 4.42
C ALA A 350 -10.83 -22.06 5.33
N HIS A 351 -11.94 -22.72 4.97
CA HIS A 351 -12.51 -23.84 5.71
C HIS A 351 -11.67 -25.14 5.59
N ASP A 352 -10.80 -25.26 4.58
CA ASP A 352 -9.93 -26.42 4.38
C ASP A 352 -8.46 -26.02 4.07
N PRO A 353 -7.67 -25.72 5.11
CA PRO A 353 -6.26 -25.38 4.94
C PRO A 353 -5.38 -26.52 4.39
N GLU A 354 -5.82 -27.78 4.53
CA GLU A 354 -5.08 -28.91 3.95
C GLU A 354 -5.22 -28.93 2.42
N ALA A 355 -6.41 -28.63 1.90
CA ALA A 355 -6.63 -28.44 0.48
C ALA A 355 -5.84 -27.24 -0.08
N MET A 356 -5.80 -26.11 0.65
CA MET A 356 -4.96 -24.97 0.28
C MET A 356 -3.48 -25.36 0.17
N MET A 357 -2.95 -26.10 1.15
CA MET A 357 -1.58 -26.60 1.11
C MET A 357 -1.33 -27.57 -0.04
N ALA A 358 -2.28 -28.46 -0.33
CA ALA A 358 -2.17 -29.38 -1.46
C ALA A 358 -2.15 -28.63 -2.80
N PHE A 359 -2.93 -27.57 -2.93
CA PHE A 359 -2.95 -26.71 -4.10
C PHE A 359 -1.61 -25.98 -4.30
N ILE A 360 -1.06 -25.35 -3.25
CA ILE A 360 0.22 -24.61 -3.36
C ILE A 360 1.37 -25.55 -3.80
N LYS A 361 1.33 -26.81 -3.36
CA LYS A 361 2.34 -27.84 -3.70
C LYS A 361 2.13 -28.49 -5.06
N LYS A 362 1.08 -28.11 -5.81
CA LYS A 362 0.78 -28.70 -7.11
C LYS A 362 1.79 -28.23 -8.17
N PRO A 363 2.35 -29.14 -8.98
CA PRO A 363 3.27 -28.77 -10.06
C PRO A 363 2.61 -27.92 -11.16
N GLY A 364 3.40 -27.04 -11.78
CA GLY A 364 3.00 -26.29 -12.99
C GLY A 364 1.82 -25.34 -12.79
N VAL A 365 1.73 -24.72 -11.60
CA VAL A 365 0.71 -23.71 -11.29
C VAL A 365 1.39 -22.34 -11.23
N ALA A 366 0.74 -21.30 -11.77
CA ALA A 366 1.22 -19.92 -11.71
C ALA A 366 1.65 -19.50 -10.30
N ASN A 367 2.76 -18.76 -10.20
CA ASN A 367 3.27 -18.17 -8.95
C ASN A 367 2.20 -17.33 -8.26
N MET A 368 1.55 -16.46 -9.02
CA MET A 368 0.46 -15.56 -8.62
C MET A 368 -0.65 -16.29 -7.86
N SER A 369 -1.19 -17.35 -8.46
CA SER A 369 -2.24 -18.19 -7.85
C SER A 369 -1.77 -18.87 -6.56
N ARG A 370 -0.52 -19.34 -6.50
CA ARG A 370 0.05 -19.96 -5.29
C ARG A 370 0.26 -18.94 -4.17
N ILE A 371 0.69 -17.71 -4.50
CA ILE A 371 0.86 -16.61 -3.55
C ILE A 371 -0.49 -16.15 -2.97
N VAL A 372 -1.54 -16.05 -3.79
CA VAL A 372 -2.90 -15.76 -3.30
C VAL A 372 -3.32 -16.78 -2.24
N VAL A 373 -3.25 -18.07 -2.55
CA VAL A 373 -3.65 -19.13 -1.61
C VAL A 373 -2.73 -19.18 -0.37
N LEU A 374 -1.43 -18.92 -0.53
CA LEU A 374 -0.49 -18.79 0.58
C LEU A 374 -0.89 -17.65 1.53
N SER A 375 -1.28 -16.50 0.99
CA SER A 375 -1.76 -15.35 1.75
C SER A 375 -3.02 -15.65 2.55
N LEU A 376 -3.91 -16.52 2.06
CA LEU A 376 -5.07 -16.99 2.83
C LEU A 376 -4.67 -17.82 4.07
N ILE A 377 -3.59 -18.60 3.99
CA ILE A 377 -3.08 -19.36 5.15
C ILE A 377 -2.56 -18.41 6.23
N LYS A 378 -1.87 -17.33 5.85
CA LYS A 378 -1.51 -16.24 6.77
C LYS A 378 -2.77 -15.62 7.38
N GLU A 379 -3.78 -15.37 6.56
CA GLU A 379 -5.01 -14.71 6.99
C GLU A 379 -5.77 -15.48 8.07
N LEU A 380 -5.71 -16.83 8.07
CA LEU A 380 -6.27 -17.65 9.16
C LEU A 380 -5.79 -17.19 10.55
N ALA A 381 -4.52 -16.82 10.67
CA ALA A 381 -3.91 -16.37 11.92
C ALA A 381 -4.23 -14.91 12.27
N ILE A 382 -4.42 -14.07 11.25
CA ILE A 382 -4.80 -12.66 11.43
C ILE A 382 -6.27 -12.59 11.89
N GLN A 383 -7.14 -13.37 11.25
CA GLN A 383 -8.56 -13.48 11.58
C GLN A 383 -8.78 -14.13 12.95
N ASP A 384 -8.14 -15.27 13.22
CA ASP A 384 -8.16 -15.94 14.51
C ASP A 384 -6.73 -16.14 15.07
N PRO A 385 -6.31 -15.33 16.06
CA PRO A 385 -4.99 -15.47 16.68
C PRO A 385 -4.69 -16.87 17.26
N LYS A 386 -5.70 -17.72 17.53
CA LYS A 386 -5.49 -19.11 17.96
C LYS A 386 -4.91 -19.98 16.86
N GLN A 387 -5.16 -19.64 15.60
CA GLN A 387 -4.64 -20.34 14.42
C GLN A 387 -3.19 -19.95 14.11
N LYS A 388 -2.60 -18.98 14.82
CA LYS A 388 -1.22 -18.51 14.57
C LYS A 388 -0.20 -19.64 14.51
N LEU A 389 -0.21 -20.57 15.48
CA LEU A 389 0.73 -21.69 15.46
C LEU A 389 0.47 -22.67 14.31
N VAL A 390 -0.80 -22.84 13.92
CA VAL A 390 -1.21 -23.69 12.80
C VAL A 390 -0.70 -23.09 11.48
N ALA A 391 -0.94 -21.80 11.25
CA ALA A 391 -0.43 -21.07 10.09
C ALA A 391 1.10 -21.15 10.02
N ILE A 392 1.81 -20.87 11.12
CA ILE A 392 3.28 -20.98 11.15
C ILE A 392 3.74 -22.40 10.79
N ASN A 393 3.05 -23.43 11.27
CA ASN A 393 3.38 -24.82 10.95
C ASN A 393 3.21 -25.13 9.45
N TYR A 394 2.14 -24.63 8.82
CA TYR A 394 1.94 -24.77 7.37
C TYR A 394 3.04 -24.08 6.56
N HIS A 395 3.38 -22.82 6.90
CA HIS A 395 4.47 -22.09 6.23
C HIS A 395 5.82 -22.81 6.38
N ASN A 396 6.12 -23.37 7.56
CA ASN A 396 7.34 -24.14 7.76
C ASN A 396 7.37 -25.44 6.94
N GLN A 397 6.24 -26.14 6.82
CA GLN A 397 6.14 -27.33 5.98
C GLN A 397 6.26 -27.01 4.50
N LEU A 398 5.74 -25.86 4.07
CA LEU A 398 5.90 -25.41 2.69
C LEU A 398 7.36 -25.04 2.41
N LEU A 399 8.02 -24.35 3.34
CA LEU A 399 9.45 -24.05 3.22
C LEU A 399 10.30 -25.34 3.14
N ASP A 400 10.01 -26.34 3.98
CA ASP A 400 10.69 -27.65 3.92
C ASP A 400 10.46 -28.35 2.58
N PHE A 401 9.25 -28.26 2.03
CA PHE A 401 8.91 -28.82 0.74
C PHE A 401 9.67 -28.13 -0.40
N LEU A 402 9.72 -26.80 -0.41
CA LEU A 402 10.43 -26.02 -1.44
C LEU A 402 11.95 -26.21 -1.35
N ILE A 403 12.51 -26.30 -0.14
CA ILE A 403 13.93 -26.62 0.07
C ILE A 403 14.30 -28.00 -0.51
N ALA A 404 13.38 -28.96 -0.41
CA ALA A 404 13.60 -30.32 -0.89
C ALA A 404 13.27 -30.52 -2.38
N ALA A 405 12.66 -29.53 -3.03
CA ALA A 405 12.18 -29.62 -4.40
C ALA A 405 13.35 -29.72 -5.39
N LYS A 406 13.14 -30.50 -6.44
CA LYS A 406 14.05 -30.60 -7.58
C LYS A 406 13.45 -29.90 -8.79
N PRO A 407 14.27 -29.50 -9.79
CA PRO A 407 13.75 -28.90 -11.01
C PRO A 407 12.67 -29.75 -11.69
N GLU A 408 12.80 -31.08 -11.69
CA GLU A 408 11.84 -31.99 -12.34
C GLU A 408 10.49 -32.08 -11.61
N ASP A 409 10.44 -31.65 -10.34
CA ASP A 409 9.19 -31.62 -9.58
C ASP A 409 8.27 -30.49 -10.06
N ASN A 410 8.80 -29.48 -10.77
CA ASN A 410 8.09 -28.34 -11.33
C ASN A 410 7.23 -27.56 -10.30
N VAL A 411 7.79 -27.35 -9.11
CA VAL A 411 7.12 -26.69 -7.96
C VAL A 411 7.94 -25.58 -7.32
N PHE A 412 9.25 -25.53 -7.60
CA PHE A 412 10.12 -24.51 -7.03
C PHE A 412 9.83 -23.14 -7.66
N ASP A 413 9.87 -22.12 -6.82
CA ASP A 413 9.53 -20.75 -7.16
C ASP A 413 10.14 -19.81 -6.12
N ASN A 414 11.09 -18.97 -6.49
CA ASN A 414 11.78 -18.09 -5.54
C ASN A 414 10.88 -16.95 -5.01
N MET A 415 9.92 -16.45 -5.79
CA MET A 415 8.90 -15.51 -5.27
C MET A 415 7.95 -16.18 -4.28
N LEU A 416 7.61 -17.45 -4.48
CA LEU A 416 6.84 -18.21 -3.50
C LEU A 416 7.63 -18.41 -2.21
N VAL A 417 8.94 -18.68 -2.30
CA VAL A 417 9.82 -18.74 -1.11
C VAL A 417 9.83 -17.39 -0.40
N ASP A 418 9.93 -16.27 -1.11
CA ASP A 418 9.82 -14.92 -0.53
C ASP A 418 8.50 -14.74 0.21
N GLY A 419 7.36 -15.08 -0.41
CA GLY A 419 6.05 -15.01 0.23
C GLY A 419 5.97 -15.83 1.52
N VAL A 420 6.60 -17.02 1.55
CA VAL A 420 6.66 -17.85 2.76
C VAL A 420 7.50 -17.18 3.85
N VAL A 421 8.65 -16.62 3.49
CA VAL A 421 9.52 -15.88 4.42
C VAL A 421 8.80 -14.65 4.97
N ALA A 422 8.19 -13.83 4.12
CA ALA A 422 7.41 -12.65 4.50
C ALA A 422 6.34 -13.00 5.54
N ASN A 423 5.54 -14.04 5.27
CA ASN A 423 4.50 -14.49 6.19
C ASN A 423 5.07 -15.00 7.52
N LEU A 424 6.20 -15.71 7.51
CA LEU A 424 6.86 -16.17 8.74
C LEU A 424 7.42 -15.01 9.58
N LEU A 425 7.97 -13.98 8.94
CA LEU A 425 8.44 -12.75 9.60
C LEU A 425 7.25 -12.01 10.24
N LEU A 426 6.19 -11.78 9.48
CA LEU A 426 4.95 -11.13 9.94
C LEU A 426 4.30 -11.88 11.10
N LEU A 427 4.25 -13.21 11.02
CA LEU A 427 3.74 -14.08 12.08
C LEU A 427 4.70 -14.21 13.29
N GLN A 428 5.83 -13.50 13.31
CA GLN A 428 6.83 -13.55 14.39
C GLN A 428 7.34 -14.96 14.68
N ALA A 429 7.52 -15.79 13.66
CA ALA A 429 7.89 -17.20 13.79
C ALA A 429 9.37 -17.38 14.16
N LYS A 430 9.75 -17.04 15.41
CA LYS A 430 11.15 -17.11 15.91
C LYS A 430 11.82 -18.46 15.65
N GLN A 431 11.05 -19.54 15.73
CA GLN A 431 11.54 -20.90 15.48
C GLN A 431 11.99 -21.15 14.02
N SER A 432 11.55 -20.31 13.08
CA SER A 432 11.83 -20.45 11.65
C SER A 432 13.10 -19.73 11.21
N LEU A 433 13.72 -18.90 12.06
CA LEU A 433 14.94 -18.16 11.75
C LEU A 433 16.09 -19.02 11.16
N PRO A 434 16.37 -20.25 11.65
CA PRO A 434 17.40 -21.09 11.04
C PRO A 434 17.09 -21.46 9.58
N LYS A 435 15.81 -21.69 9.24
CA LYS A 435 15.39 -22.01 7.88
C LYS A 435 15.39 -20.77 6.98
N ILE A 436 14.93 -19.63 7.51
CA ILE A 436 14.98 -18.33 6.80
C ILE A 436 16.44 -18.01 6.43
N LYS A 437 17.37 -18.22 7.39
CA LYS A 437 18.80 -18.06 7.10
C LYS A 437 19.29 -19.00 6.01
N TYR A 438 18.88 -20.26 6.06
CA TYR A 438 19.29 -21.25 5.07
C TYR A 438 18.84 -20.85 3.65
N VAL A 439 17.57 -20.49 3.45
CA VAL A 439 17.08 -20.12 2.12
C VAL A 439 17.72 -18.82 1.60
N LEU A 440 18.08 -17.90 2.48
CA LEU A 440 18.89 -16.72 2.14
C LEU A 440 20.32 -17.10 1.72
N ASP A 441 21.01 -17.90 2.53
CA ASP A 441 22.41 -18.29 2.28
C ASP A 441 22.56 -19.15 1.00
N GLU A 442 21.55 -19.93 0.65
CA GLU A 442 21.51 -20.77 -0.55
C GLU A 442 20.99 -20.03 -1.80
N GLY A 443 20.68 -18.73 -1.70
CA GLY A 443 20.23 -17.91 -2.83
C GLY A 443 18.88 -18.33 -3.39
N MET A 444 17.95 -18.78 -2.53
CA MET A 444 16.62 -19.27 -2.91
C MET A 444 15.53 -18.18 -2.88
N LEU A 445 15.92 -16.94 -2.61
CA LEU A 445 15.05 -15.76 -2.49
C LEU A 445 15.26 -14.86 -3.72
N LEU A 446 14.23 -14.11 -4.13
CA LEU A 446 14.33 -13.09 -5.17
C LEU A 446 14.36 -11.71 -4.52
N ASN A 447 13.22 -11.28 -3.98
CA ASN A 447 13.01 -9.94 -3.40
C ASN A 447 13.80 -9.74 -2.10
N PHE A 448 14.07 -10.83 -1.39
CA PHE A 448 14.83 -10.79 -0.14
C PHE A 448 16.30 -11.19 -0.29
N ALA A 449 16.78 -11.43 -1.53
CA ALA A 449 18.14 -11.93 -1.79
C ALA A 449 19.24 -11.07 -1.16
N ASP A 450 19.13 -9.74 -1.30
CA ASP A 450 20.11 -8.78 -0.79
C ASP A 450 19.78 -8.24 0.60
N MET A 451 18.65 -8.64 1.18
CA MET A 451 18.25 -8.16 2.50
C MET A 451 19.15 -8.77 3.59
N PRO A 452 19.86 -7.95 4.40
CA PRO A 452 20.73 -8.50 5.44
C PRO A 452 19.91 -9.29 6.47
N PHE A 453 20.40 -10.47 6.86
CA PHE A 453 19.68 -11.36 7.79
C PHE A 453 19.32 -10.70 9.14
N GLU A 454 20.10 -9.72 9.61
CA GLU A 454 19.79 -8.96 10.82
C GLU A 454 18.56 -8.04 10.65
N VAL A 455 18.28 -7.57 9.42
CA VAL A 455 17.07 -6.80 9.08
C VAL A 455 15.85 -7.69 9.19
N MET A 456 15.89 -8.89 8.61
CA MET A 456 14.82 -9.89 8.74
C MET A 456 14.52 -10.22 10.20
N LYS A 457 15.55 -10.36 11.05
CA LYS A 457 15.37 -10.54 12.50
C LYS A 457 14.68 -9.33 13.15
N GLY A 458 15.01 -8.12 12.72
CA GLY A 458 14.38 -6.87 13.18
C GLY A 458 12.88 -6.86 12.86
N ILE A 459 12.51 -7.14 11.61
CA ILE A 459 11.12 -7.27 11.16
C ILE A 459 10.37 -8.30 12.01
N LEU A 460 11.00 -9.45 12.28
CA LEU A 460 10.39 -10.49 13.11
C LEU A 460 10.11 -10.03 14.56
N GLN A 461 10.96 -9.17 15.12
CA GLN A 461 10.80 -8.65 16.48
C GLN A 461 9.68 -7.60 16.56
N ASN A 462 9.57 -6.76 15.53
CA ASN A 462 8.61 -5.66 15.43
C ASN A 462 7.92 -5.70 14.05
N PRO A 463 7.04 -6.68 13.78
CA PRO A 463 6.36 -6.77 12.50
C PRO A 463 5.37 -5.63 12.35
N ARG A 464 5.14 -5.20 11.11
CA ARG A 464 3.98 -4.36 10.76
C ARG A 464 2.70 -5.01 11.28
N GLN A 465 1.77 -4.21 11.78
CA GLN A 465 0.44 -4.73 12.09
C GLN A 465 -0.28 -5.04 10.78
N ALA A 466 -0.59 -6.30 10.56
CA ALA A 466 -1.45 -6.68 9.44
C ALA A 466 -2.90 -6.33 9.77
N GLU A 467 -3.57 -5.66 8.84
CA GLU A 467 -5.01 -5.47 8.89
C GLU A 467 -5.71 -6.78 8.55
N LYS A 468 -6.87 -7.00 9.16
CA LYS A 468 -7.73 -8.14 8.83
C LYS A 468 -8.40 -7.87 7.50
N LEU A 469 -8.55 -8.91 6.69
CA LEU A 469 -9.51 -8.87 5.60
C LEU A 469 -10.89 -8.43 6.11
N PRO A 470 -11.52 -7.44 5.46
CA PRO A 470 -12.81 -6.90 5.88
C PRO A 470 -13.97 -7.87 5.65
N LEU A 471 -13.82 -8.83 4.73
CA LEU A 471 -14.84 -9.83 4.37
C LEU A 471 -16.15 -9.21 3.84
N LEU A 472 -16.03 -8.18 3.01
CA LEU A 472 -17.11 -7.40 2.40
C LEU A 472 -18.06 -8.28 1.59
N SER A 473 -19.35 -7.91 1.58
CA SER A 473 -20.32 -8.44 0.62
C SER A 473 -19.96 -8.00 -0.81
N MET A 474 -20.49 -8.70 -1.81
CA MET A 474 -20.28 -8.35 -3.22
C MET A 474 -20.69 -6.90 -3.52
N VAL A 475 -21.79 -6.41 -2.92
CA VAL A 475 -22.25 -5.02 -3.08
C VAL A 475 -21.24 -4.04 -2.46
N GLU A 476 -20.77 -4.31 -1.24
CA GLU A 476 -19.79 -3.44 -0.57
C GLU A 476 -18.42 -3.44 -1.28
N THR A 477 -18.05 -4.53 -1.95
CA THR A 477 -16.87 -4.56 -2.80
C THR A 477 -17.05 -3.65 -4.01
N TYR A 478 -18.19 -3.74 -4.70
CA TYR A 478 -18.42 -2.94 -5.91
C TYR A 478 -18.57 -1.45 -5.59
N ASP A 479 -19.19 -1.10 -4.46
CA ASP A 479 -19.29 0.29 -3.97
C ASP A 479 -17.91 0.92 -3.64
N LYS A 480 -16.86 0.10 -3.48
CA LYS A 480 -15.49 0.56 -3.19
C LYS A 480 -14.60 0.67 -4.41
N LEU A 481 -14.99 0.05 -5.53
CA LEU A 481 -14.23 0.18 -6.76
C LEU A 481 -14.37 1.65 -7.22
N GLU A 482 -13.27 2.40 -7.11
CA GLU A 482 -13.18 3.76 -7.63
C GLU A 482 -12.96 3.63 -9.14
N PHE A 483 -13.99 3.89 -9.94
CA PHE A 483 -13.83 4.07 -11.37
C PHE A 483 -13.52 5.55 -11.62
N PRO A 484 -12.48 5.88 -12.40
CA PRO A 484 -12.21 7.27 -12.76
C PRO A 484 -13.47 7.86 -13.40
N GLU A 485 -13.90 9.05 -12.94
CA GLU A 485 -15.01 9.72 -13.60
C GLU A 485 -14.60 10.01 -15.06
N PRO A 486 -15.51 9.91 -16.04
CA PRO A 486 -15.18 10.07 -17.46
C PRO A 486 -14.47 11.39 -17.82
N ASP A 487 -14.52 12.38 -16.93
CA ASP A 487 -13.92 13.70 -17.01
C ASP A 487 -12.50 13.83 -16.44
N GLU A 488 -11.92 12.74 -15.89
CA GLU A 488 -10.50 12.69 -15.47
C GLU A 488 -9.55 12.16 -16.55
N PHE A 489 -10.07 11.70 -17.69
CA PHE A 489 -9.26 11.58 -18.90
C PHE A 489 -9.09 12.99 -19.49
N ASP A 490 -7.95 13.63 -19.19
CA ASP A 490 -7.56 14.87 -19.87
C ASP A 490 -7.49 14.55 -21.39
N ASP A 491 -8.42 15.10 -22.16
CA ASP A 491 -8.54 14.99 -23.63
C ASP A 491 -7.28 15.53 -24.39
N GLU A 492 -6.15 15.78 -23.70
CA GLU A 492 -4.97 16.44 -24.26
C GLU A 492 -3.88 15.50 -24.79
N ASP A 493 -3.90 14.19 -24.49
CA ASP A 493 -2.90 13.23 -25.04
C ASP A 493 -3.49 12.04 -25.84
N TYR A 494 -4.81 11.90 -25.90
CA TYR A 494 -5.45 11.10 -26.96
C TYR A 494 -5.61 11.96 -28.21
N ASP A 495 -4.68 11.85 -29.15
CA ASP A 495 -4.86 12.32 -30.54
C ASP A 495 -5.89 11.39 -31.22
N PHE A 496 -7.14 11.42 -30.74
CA PHE A 496 -8.30 10.87 -31.42
C PHE A 496 -8.48 11.70 -32.69
N ASP A 497 -7.81 11.29 -33.77
CA ASP A 497 -8.11 11.77 -35.11
C ASP A 497 -9.45 11.14 -35.53
N PRO A 498 -10.58 11.89 -35.48
CA PRO A 498 -11.89 11.36 -35.86
C PRO A 498 -11.96 11.08 -37.38
N PHE A 499 -10.89 11.41 -38.11
CA PHE A 499 -10.76 11.30 -39.55
C PHE A 499 -9.46 10.56 -39.98
N GLY A 500 -8.80 9.89 -39.04
CA GLY A 500 -7.46 9.30 -39.19
C GLY A 500 -7.43 7.80 -39.41
N GLY A 501 -8.43 7.25 -40.08
CA GLY A 501 -8.46 5.86 -40.50
C GLY A 501 -9.58 5.69 -41.51
N ASP A 502 -9.31 5.06 -42.65
CA ASP A 502 -10.29 4.80 -43.69
C ASP A 502 -11.42 3.90 -43.15
N MET A 503 -12.44 4.51 -42.51
CA MET A 503 -13.64 3.86 -42.02
C MET A 503 -14.44 3.35 -43.22
N GLN A 504 -14.37 2.03 -43.47
CA GLN A 504 -15.27 1.41 -44.45
C GLN A 504 -16.66 1.31 -43.84
N LEU A 505 -17.57 2.16 -44.32
CA LEU A 505 -18.99 2.10 -43.98
C LEU A 505 -19.55 0.70 -44.31
N PRO A 506 -20.46 0.14 -43.49
CA PRO A 506 -21.12 -1.13 -43.76
C PRO A 506 -21.74 -1.18 -45.17
N ASP A 507 -21.68 -2.34 -45.82
CA ASP A 507 -22.19 -2.52 -47.19
C ASP A 507 -23.63 -2.00 -47.36
N GLY A 508 -23.80 -1.01 -48.24
CA GLY A 508 -25.09 -0.38 -48.52
C GLY A 508 -25.47 0.81 -47.61
N MET A 509 -24.59 1.20 -46.68
CA MET A 509 -24.74 2.41 -45.88
C MET A 509 -24.11 3.61 -46.59
N THR A 510 -24.90 4.66 -46.83
CA THR A 510 -24.40 5.93 -47.38
C THR A 510 -23.96 6.83 -46.24
N GLU A 511 -22.93 7.65 -46.48
CA GLU A 511 -22.37 8.61 -45.53
C GLU A 511 -23.44 9.57 -44.98
N GLU A 512 -24.35 10.05 -45.84
CA GLU A 512 -25.52 10.84 -45.42
C GLU A 512 -26.43 10.11 -44.41
N LYS A 513 -26.62 8.80 -44.59
CA LYS A 513 -27.50 8.00 -43.72
C LYS A 513 -26.83 7.64 -42.40
N PHE A 514 -25.50 7.52 -42.40
CA PHE A 514 -24.70 7.35 -41.19
C PHE A 514 -24.74 8.62 -40.32
N ASN A 515 -24.52 9.79 -40.93
CA ASN A 515 -24.61 11.07 -40.22
C ASN A 515 -26.03 11.37 -39.71
N GLU A 516 -27.07 10.96 -40.44
CA GLU A 516 -28.47 11.07 -39.96
C GLU A 516 -28.75 10.18 -38.74
N LEU A 517 -28.12 9.00 -38.65
CA LEU A 517 -28.26 8.09 -37.51
C LEU A 517 -27.51 8.61 -36.28
N LEU A 518 -26.32 9.17 -36.48
CA LEU A 518 -25.53 9.77 -35.40
C LEU A 518 -26.27 10.94 -34.75
N LEU A 519 -26.82 11.84 -35.56
CA LEU A 519 -27.60 12.99 -35.08
C LEU A 519 -28.84 12.54 -34.29
N LYS A 520 -29.52 11.46 -34.73
CA LYS A 520 -30.66 10.90 -33.99
C LYS A 520 -30.26 10.25 -32.67
N ALA A 521 -29.08 9.66 -32.59
CA ALA A 521 -28.56 9.08 -31.35
C ALA A 521 -28.23 10.18 -30.34
N GLU A 522 -27.60 11.27 -30.78
CA GLU A 522 -27.31 12.45 -29.95
C GLU A 522 -28.60 13.11 -29.44
N GLU A 523 -29.60 13.31 -30.31
CA GLU A 523 -30.92 13.85 -29.92
C GLU A 523 -31.61 12.96 -28.87
N ALA A 524 -31.48 11.62 -28.98
CA ALA A 524 -32.07 10.66 -28.04
C ALA A 524 -31.35 10.61 -26.67
N VAL A 525 -30.08 11.00 -26.60
CA VAL A 525 -29.32 11.15 -25.33
C VAL A 525 -29.75 12.45 -24.63
N VAL A 526 -29.90 13.53 -25.38
CA VAL A 526 -30.38 14.83 -24.85
C VAL A 526 -31.83 14.75 -24.34
N GLU A 527 -32.72 14.02 -25.01
CA GLU A 527 -34.09 13.80 -24.53
C GLU A 527 -34.17 12.96 -23.26
N ARG A 528 -33.24 12.02 -23.04
CA ARG A 528 -33.16 11.21 -21.82
C ARG A 528 -32.72 12.05 -20.61
N ARG A 529 -31.64 12.82 -20.76
CA ARG A 529 -31.16 13.78 -19.74
C ARG A 529 -32.27 14.75 -19.28
N ASN A 530 -33.07 15.26 -20.22
CA ASN A 530 -34.15 16.19 -19.88
C ASN A 530 -35.36 15.53 -19.16
N LYS A 531 -35.56 14.22 -19.28
CA LYS A 531 -36.60 13.49 -18.53
C LYS A 531 -36.19 13.21 -17.09
N ASP A 532 -34.91 12.94 -16.86
CA ASP A 532 -34.36 12.67 -15.53
C ASP A 532 -34.33 13.94 -14.66
N ASP A 533 -34.04 15.09 -15.28
CA ASP A 533 -34.15 16.41 -14.64
C ASP A 533 -35.59 16.78 -14.20
N HIS A 534 -36.60 16.21 -14.86
CA HIS A 534 -38.00 16.50 -14.53
C HIS A 534 -38.56 15.58 -13.43
N ALA A 535 -37.99 14.38 -13.26
CA ALA A 535 -38.35 13.42 -12.21
C ALA A 535 -37.71 13.78 -10.84
N ASN A 536 -36.53 14.41 -10.84
CA ASN A 536 -35.80 14.76 -9.62
C ASN A 536 -36.27 16.05 -8.91
N ARG A 537 -37.34 16.71 -9.37
CA ARG A 537 -37.91 17.94 -8.77
C ARG A 537 -38.89 17.74 -7.60
N THR A 538 -38.86 16.60 -6.90
CA THR A 538 -39.69 16.41 -5.68
C THR A 538 -38.91 16.24 -4.38
N GLY A 539 -37.58 16.21 -4.40
CA GLY A 539 -36.73 16.27 -3.21
C GLY A 539 -36.17 17.68 -2.99
N MET A 540 -36.78 18.48 -2.11
CA MET A 540 -36.28 19.82 -1.77
C MET A 540 -34.91 19.74 -1.07
N THR A 541 -33.82 20.04 -1.79
CA THR A 541 -32.56 20.50 -1.19
C THR A 541 -32.75 21.93 -0.67
N VAL A 542 -32.55 22.13 0.64
CA VAL A 542 -32.51 23.47 1.23
C VAL A 542 -31.19 24.13 0.82
N VAL A 543 -31.23 24.94 -0.24
CA VAL A 543 -30.14 25.86 -0.59
C VAL A 543 -29.99 26.87 0.56
N LYS A 544 -28.90 26.77 1.33
CA LYS A 544 -28.59 27.79 2.35
C LYS A 544 -28.32 29.12 1.64
N SER A 545 -29.12 30.13 1.95
CA SER A 545 -28.96 31.47 1.38
C SER A 545 -27.61 32.08 1.76
N PRO A 546 -27.07 33.01 0.95
CA PRO A 546 -25.78 33.66 1.23
C PRO A 546 -25.77 34.30 2.63
N LYS A 547 -24.73 34.03 3.43
CA LYS A 547 -24.59 34.65 4.77
C LYS A 547 -24.43 36.16 4.62
N PRO A 548 -25.25 37.00 5.30
CA PRO A 548 -25.13 38.45 5.19
C PRO A 548 -23.78 38.94 5.72
N GLY A 549 -23.17 39.91 5.04
CA GLY A 549 -21.91 40.50 5.46
C GLY A 549 -22.07 41.27 6.78
N ARG A 550 -21.03 41.30 7.62
CA ARG A 550 -21.09 41.92 8.98
C ARG A 550 -21.63 43.36 9.00
N ASN A 551 -21.50 44.12 7.91
CA ASN A 551 -21.98 45.50 7.82
C ASN A 551 -23.35 45.65 7.13
N ASP A 552 -23.92 44.58 6.59
CA ASP A 552 -25.19 44.59 5.86
C ASP A 552 -26.38 44.72 6.82
N ALA A 553 -27.56 45.03 6.27
CA ALA A 553 -28.79 45.05 7.06
C ALA A 553 -29.06 43.65 7.64
N CYS A 554 -29.38 43.59 8.93
CA CYS A 554 -29.61 42.32 9.60
C CYS A 554 -30.88 41.64 9.05
N HIS A 555 -30.79 40.34 8.78
CA HIS A 555 -31.88 39.55 8.20
C HIS A 555 -33.15 39.47 9.06
N CYS A 556 -33.07 39.78 10.36
CA CYS A 556 -34.23 39.83 11.26
C CYS A 556 -35.14 41.05 11.07
N GLY A 557 -34.84 41.95 10.12
CA GLY A 557 -35.68 43.11 9.79
C GLY A 557 -35.59 44.27 10.79
N SER A 558 -34.64 44.25 11.73
CA SER A 558 -34.50 45.29 12.77
C SER A 558 -34.00 46.65 12.27
N GLY A 559 -33.58 46.75 11.00
CA GLY A 559 -32.98 47.95 10.40
C GLY A 559 -31.55 48.27 10.89
N LYS A 560 -30.96 47.44 11.76
CA LYS A 560 -29.58 47.59 12.26
C LYS A 560 -28.59 46.77 11.42
N LYS A 561 -27.31 47.16 11.43
CA LYS A 561 -26.22 46.38 10.80
C LYS A 561 -26.07 45.02 11.47
N TYR A 562 -25.80 43.96 10.69
CA TYR A 562 -25.77 42.57 11.14
C TYR A 562 -24.85 42.34 12.35
N LYS A 563 -23.63 42.91 12.34
CA LYS A 563 -22.67 42.86 13.47
C LYS A 563 -23.15 43.44 14.80
N LYS A 564 -24.20 44.28 14.79
CA LYS A 564 -24.76 44.92 15.98
C LYS A 564 -26.12 44.32 16.37
N CYS A 565 -26.55 43.24 15.71
CA CYS A 565 -27.84 42.61 15.93
C CYS A 565 -27.72 41.09 16.10
N CYS A 566 -27.89 40.30 15.04
CA CYS A 566 -27.93 38.84 15.17
C CYS A 566 -26.57 38.14 15.05
N LEU A 567 -25.48 38.83 14.70
CA LEU A 567 -24.18 38.17 14.49
C LEU A 567 -23.74 37.29 15.67
N GLY A 568 -23.81 37.77 16.91
CA GLY A 568 -23.42 36.96 18.09
C GLY A 568 -24.47 35.93 18.54
N LYS A 569 -25.59 35.79 17.81
CA LYS A 569 -26.60 34.74 18.02
C LYS A 569 -26.57 33.69 16.91
N ASP A 570 -26.03 34.06 15.74
CA ASP A 570 -25.94 33.23 14.55
C ASP A 570 -24.52 32.64 14.34
N GLU A 571 -23.51 33.17 15.05
CA GLU A 571 -22.21 32.55 15.37
C GLU A 571 -22.32 31.78 16.69
#